data_AF-A0A1Z4LUZ4-F1
#
_entry.id   AF-A0A1Z4LUZ4-F1
#
_cell.length_a   1.000
_cell.length_b   1.000
_cell.length_c   1.000
_cell.angle_alpha   90.00
_cell.angle_beta   90.00
_cell.angle_gamma   90.00
#
_symmetry.space_group_name_H-M   'P 1'
#
loop_
_entity.id
_entity.type
_entity.pdbx_description
1 polymer ?
#
loop_
_entity_poly.entity_id
_entity_poly.type
_entity_poly.pdbx_seq_one_letter_code
_entity_poly.pdbx_strand_id
1 'polypeptide(L)' 'MVIIDIETGDYEVDETGLKASRKLSNKHPNARLFGIRIGYNVAVSFGGVMERVYK' A
#
# COMPACT_ATOMS: atom_id res chain seq x y z
N MET A 1 0.89 5.49 -0.35
CA MET A 1 0.74 4.01 -0.33
C MET A 1 0.21 3.58 -1.68
N VAL A 2 0.80 2.54 -2.25
CA VAL A 2 0.33 1.91 -3.48
C VAL A 2 -0.55 0.73 -3.09
N ILE A 3 -1.76 0.67 -3.63
CA ILE A 3 -2.67 -0.46 -3.52
C ILE A 3 -2.77 -1.10 -4.90
N ILE A 4 -2.60 -2.41 -4.97
CA ILE A 4 -2.58 -3.19 -6.20
C ILE A 4 -3.65 -4.26 -6.08
N ASP A 5 -4.53 -4.39 -7.06
CA ASP A 5 -5.34 -5.58 -7.23
C ASP A 5 -4.51 -6.66 -7.91
N ILE A 6 -4.15 -7.71 -7.18
CA ILE A 6 -3.18 -8.71 -7.65
C ILE A 6 -3.72 -9.58 -8.79
N GLU A 7 -5.05 -9.67 -8.93
CA GLU A 7 -5.69 -10.50 -9.96
C GLU A 7 -5.64 -9.81 -11.33
N THR A 8 -5.68 -8.48 -11.35
CA THR A 8 -5.77 -7.68 -12.59
C THR A 8 -4.51 -6.88 -12.88
N GLY A 9 -3.70 -6.58 -11.86
CA GLY A 9 -2.56 -5.67 -11.94
C GLY A 9 -2.93 -4.18 -11.87
N ASP A 10 -4.22 -3.84 -11.77
CA ASP A 10 -4.65 -2.46 -11.56
C ASP A 10 -4.13 -1.93 -10.22
N TYR A 11 -3.73 -0.65 -10.20
CA TYR A 11 -3.22 -0.04 -8.99
C TYR A 11 -3.71 1.40 -8.82
N GLU A 12 -3.80 1.81 -7.56
CA GLU A 12 -4.14 3.16 -7.15
C GLU A 12 -3.17 3.62 -6.06
N VAL A 13 -2.93 4.92 -5.99
CA VAL A 13 -2.03 5.52 -4.99
C VAL A 13 -2.81 6.52 -4.14
N ASP A 14 -2.69 6.37 -2.82
CA ASP A 14 -3.28 7.28 -1.83
C ASP A 14 -2.35 7.39 -0.63
N GLU A 15 -2.43 8.47 0.15
CA GLU A 15 -1.55 8.66 1.32
C GLU A 15 -1.66 7.51 2.32
N THR A 16 -2.90 7.12 2.66
CA THR A 16 -3.23 6.08 3.64
C THR A 16 -3.55 4.73 3.01
N GLY A 17 -3.94 4.74 1.73
CA GLY A 17 -4.40 3.55 1.01
C GLY A 17 -5.92 3.32 1.10
N LEU A 18 -6.66 4.00 1.99
CA LEU A 18 -8.09 3.76 2.17
C LEU A 18 -8.93 4.15 0.95
N LYS A 19 -8.66 5.33 0.38
CA LYS A 19 -9.37 5.79 -0.83
C LYS A 19 -9.02 4.93 -2.03
N ALA A 20 -7.75 4.56 -2.17
CA ALA A 20 -7.26 3.67 -3.22
C ALA A 20 -7.92 2.29 -3.15
N SER A 21 -7.95 1.66 -1.97
CA SER A 21 -8.64 0.37 -1.77
C SER A 21 -10.12 0.45 -2.10
N ARG A 22 -10.82 1.51 -1.65
CA ARG A 22 -12.25 1.66 -1.94
C ARG A 22 -12.53 1.82 -3.43
N LYS A 23 -11.71 2.58 -4.16
CA LYS A 23 -11.84 2.72 -5.61
C LYS A 23 -11.65 1.37 -6.33
N LEU A 24 -10.61 0.63 -5.97
CA LEU A 24 -10.33 -0.68 -6.58
C LEU A 24 -11.42 -1.70 -6.24
N SER A 25 -11.90 -1.77 -4.99
CA SER A 25 -13.03 -2.64 -4.63
C SER A 25 -14.33 -2.27 -5.34
N ASN A 26 -14.57 -0.99 -5.62
CA ASN A 26 -15.76 -0.57 -6.39
C ASN A 26 -15.66 -0.97 -7.86
N LYS A 27 -14.45 -0.89 -8.44
CA LYS A 27 -14.20 -1.30 -9.83
C LYS A 27 -14.28 -2.82 -9.97
N HIS A 28 -13.65 -3.53 -9.02
CA HIS A 28 -13.54 -4.98 -8.99
C HIS A 28 -14.05 -5.50 -7.62
N PRO A 29 -15.33 -5.90 -7.52
CA PRO A 29 -15.95 -6.30 -6.24
C PRO A 29 -15.25 -7.43 -5.49
N ASN A 30 -14.51 -8.28 -6.22
CA ASN A 30 -13.76 -9.41 -5.68
C ASN A 30 -12.23 -9.18 -5.71
N ALA A 31 -11.78 -7.92 -5.79
CA ALA A 31 -10.37 -7.58 -5.84
C ALA A 31 -9.61 -8.15 -4.65
N ARG A 32 -8.44 -8.75 -4.92
CA ARG A 32 -7.50 -9.17 -3.89
C ARG A 32 -6.43 -8.10 -3.76
N LEU A 33 -6.65 -7.19 -2.82
CA LEU A 33 -5.83 -5.99 -2.67
C LEU A 33 -4.55 -6.29 -1.89
N PHE A 34 -3.42 -5.86 -2.44
CA PHE A 34 -2.12 -5.82 -1.78
C PHE A 34 -1.66 -4.37 -1.63
N GLY A 35 -1.19 -4.01 -0.43
CA GLY A 35 -0.81 -2.64 -0.11
C GLY A 35 0.65 -2.51 0.31
N ILE A 36 1.39 -1.58 -0.29
CA ILE A 36 2.78 -1.27 0.06
C ILE A 36 3.01 0.24 0.16
N ARG A 37 3.72 0.69 1.20
CA ARG A 37 4.13 2.10 1.33
C ARG A 37 5.55 2.26 0.80
N ILE A 38 5.70 3.10 -0.23
CA ILE A 38 6.97 3.46 -0.85
C ILE A 38 7.24 4.94 -0.55
N GLY A 39 8.51 5.31 -0.32
CA GLY A 39 8.90 6.72 -0.12
C GLY A 39 8.47 7.31 1.22
N TYR A 40 8.63 6.58 2.32
CA TYR A 40 8.43 7.10 3.67
C TYR A 40 9.76 7.25 4.40
N ASN A 41 9.82 8.21 5.33
CA ASN A 41 11.00 8.41 6.17
C ASN A 41 11.25 7.15 7.01
N VAL A 42 12.34 6.48 6.71
CA VAL A 42 12.78 5.27 7.40
C VAL A 42 14.30 5.31 7.51
N ALA A 43 14.82 5.01 8.69
CA ALA A 43 16.21 4.63 8.84
C ALA A 43 16.27 3.11 8.72
N VAL A 44 16.92 2.60 7.68
CA VAL A 44 17.17 1.16 7.55
C VAL A 44 18.41 0.80 8.38
N SER A 45 18.30 -0.20 9.25
CA SER A 45 19.46 -0.78 9.94
C SER A 45 19.90 -2.03 9.20
N PHE A 46 21.17 -2.09 8.78
CA PHE A 46 21.77 -3.33 8.29
C PHE A 46 22.07 -4.22 9.50
N GLY A 47 21.14 -5.13 9.83
CA GLY A 47 21.32 -6.15 10.87
C GLY A 47 20.47 -6.01 12.15
N GLY A 48 19.44 -5.14 12.18
CA GLY A 48 18.58 -4.94 13.36
C GLY A 48 17.07 -4.95 13.05
N VAL A 49 16.25 -5.07 14.10
CA VAL A 49 14.78 -4.94 14.01
C VAL A 49 14.42 -3.46 13.86
N MET A 50 13.62 -3.14 12.84
CA MET A 50 13.33 -1.77 12.41
C MET A 50 12.01 -1.27 13.03
N GLU A 51 12.03 -0.10 13.68
CA GLU A 51 10.82 0.54 14.19
C GLU A 51 10.24 1.48 13.12
N ARG A 52 8.96 1.28 12.78
CA ARG A 52 8.25 2.17 11.84
C ARG A 52 7.88 3.45 12.57
N VAL A 53 8.48 4.58 12.16
CA VAL A 53 8.08 5.91 12.65
C VAL A 53 7.05 6.51 11.68
N TYR A 54 5.85 6.81 12.18
CA TYR A 54 4.83 7.59 11.46
C TYR A 54 4.54 8.86 12.26
N LYS A 55 4.66 10.04 11.63
CA LYS A 55 4.27 11.34 12.20
C LYS A 55 2.85 11.67 11.81
#